data_AF-A0A2D6PPR0-F1
#
_entry.id   AF-A0A2D6PPR0-F1
#
_cell.length_a   1.000
_cell.length_b   1.000
_cell.length_c   1.000
_cell.angle_alpha   90.00
_cell.angle_beta   90.00
_cell.angle_gamma   90.00
#
_symmetry.space_group_name_H-M   'P 1'
#
loop_
_entity.id
_entity.type
_entity.pdbx_description
1 polymer ?
#
loop_
_entity_poly.entity_id
_entity_poly.type
_entity_poly.pdbx_seq_one_letter_code
_entity_poly.pdbx_strand_id
1 'polypeptide(L)'
;MFFRVGDVKDPVKTGIEAQILDSSGKKGAMGAHDHGGIISTVGAAKNMSRPPGQWNRMIVLCRGHHLVVDLNGHKIVDVQLDTSAVKDRPLKGHIGLQDHGVPNTLRFRRILLKEL
;
A
#
# COMPACT_ATOMS: atom_id res chain seq x y z
N MET A 1 -2.20 -3.45 2.50
CA MET A 1 -1.29 -3.30 3.68
C MET A 1 -1.63 -2.00 4.36
N PHE A 2 -1.94 -2.05 5.64
CA PHE A 2 -2.21 -0.88 6.45
C PHE A 2 -0.95 -0.39 7.18
N PHE A 3 -0.78 0.93 7.25
CA PHE A 3 0.23 1.60 8.07
C PHE A 3 -0.35 2.88 8.64
N ARG A 4 0.24 3.38 9.74
CA ARG A 4 -0.27 4.54 10.49
C ARG A 4 -1.73 4.36 10.93
N VAL A 5 -2.10 3.15 11.32
CA VAL A 5 -3.43 2.86 11.84
C VAL A 5 -3.57 3.49 13.23
N GLY A 6 -4.46 4.47 13.36
CA GLY A 6 -4.75 5.14 14.64
C GLY A 6 -5.61 4.29 15.58
N ASP A 7 -6.60 3.58 15.04
CA ASP A 7 -7.45 2.64 15.77
C ASP A 7 -7.45 1.27 15.08
N VAL A 8 -6.94 0.25 15.75
CA VAL A 8 -6.87 -1.12 15.25
C VAL A 8 -8.25 -1.75 15.02
N LYS A 9 -9.31 -1.19 15.63
CA LYS A 9 -10.70 -1.63 15.40
C LYS A 9 -11.33 -1.01 14.16
N ASP A 10 -10.79 0.11 13.67
CA ASP A 10 -11.23 0.77 12.43
C ASP A 10 -10.03 1.15 11.53
N PRO A 11 -9.27 0.16 11.03
CA PRO A 11 -8.07 0.43 10.25
C PRO A 11 -8.37 1.10 8.90
N VAL A 12 -9.57 0.90 8.35
CA VAL A 12 -9.98 1.47 7.07
C VAL A 12 -10.13 2.99 7.15
N LYS A 13 -10.78 3.49 8.20
CA LYS A 13 -10.94 4.95 8.36
C LYS A 13 -9.69 5.61 8.93
N THR A 14 -9.01 4.93 9.86
CA THR A 14 -7.95 5.56 10.67
C THR A 14 -6.53 5.26 10.21
N GLY A 15 -6.32 4.34 9.28
CA GLY A 15 -5.01 4.00 8.72
C GLY A 15 -4.89 4.27 7.24
N ILE A 16 -3.67 4.22 6.71
CA ILE A 16 -3.39 4.33 5.27
C ILE A 16 -3.18 2.95 4.69
N GLU A 17 -3.75 2.71 3.51
CA GLU A 17 -3.64 1.43 2.81
C GLU A 17 -2.85 1.57 1.52
N ALA A 18 -1.74 0.83 1.43
CA ALA A 18 -1.13 0.47 0.16
C ALA A 18 -1.76 -0.84 -0.33
N GLN A 19 -2.45 -0.77 -1.46
CA GLN A 19 -3.29 -1.84 -1.95
C GLN A 19 -2.47 -3.05 -2.43
N ILE A 20 -2.97 -4.25 -2.11
CA ILE A 20 -2.42 -5.52 -2.64
C ILE A 20 -3.56 -6.23 -3.34
N LEU A 21 -3.42 -6.40 -4.66
CA LEU A 21 -4.41 -7.02 -5.53
C LEU A 21 -3.66 -7.72 -6.68
N ASP A 22 -4.24 -8.75 -7.29
CA ASP A 22 -3.76 -9.17 -8.60
C ASP A 22 -4.16 -8.12 -9.64
N SER A 23 -3.17 -7.31 -10.06
CA SER A 23 -3.34 -6.38 -11.18
C SER A 23 -2.49 -6.79 -12.38
N SER A 24 -1.96 -8.02 -12.44
CA SER A 24 -1.05 -8.45 -13.52
C SER A 24 -1.71 -8.42 -14.91
N GLY A 25 -3.01 -8.64 -14.98
CA GLY A 25 -3.80 -8.52 -16.22
C GLY A 25 -4.36 -7.12 -16.50
N LYS A 26 -4.13 -6.14 -15.62
CA LYS A 26 -4.72 -4.81 -15.76
C LYS A 26 -4.12 -4.05 -16.95
N LYS A 27 -5.00 -3.49 -17.77
CA LYS A 27 -4.68 -2.60 -18.89
C LYS A 27 -5.00 -1.15 -18.53
N GLY A 28 -4.24 -0.21 -19.07
CA GLY A 28 -4.44 1.23 -18.87
C GLY A 28 -3.85 1.76 -17.57
N ALA A 29 -4.31 2.93 -17.15
CA ALA A 29 -3.83 3.62 -15.96
C ALA A 29 -4.21 2.86 -14.68
N MET A 30 -3.31 2.90 -13.68
CA MET A 30 -3.58 2.35 -12.36
C MET A 30 -4.35 3.36 -11.52
N GLY A 31 -5.31 2.87 -10.76
CA GLY A 31 -6.03 3.62 -9.73
C GLY A 31 -5.55 3.27 -8.33
N ALA A 32 -6.12 3.97 -7.35
CA ALA A 32 -5.84 3.78 -5.93
C ALA A 32 -6.19 2.35 -5.43
N HIS A 33 -7.13 1.67 -6.10
CA HIS A 33 -7.58 0.32 -5.77
C HIS A 33 -6.86 -0.80 -6.54
N ASP A 34 -5.83 -0.48 -7.30
CA ASP A 34 -4.95 -1.47 -7.94
C ASP A 34 -3.66 -1.66 -7.15
N HIS A 35 -2.92 -2.74 -7.40
CA HIS A 35 -1.72 -3.09 -6.65
C HIS A 35 -0.70 -1.94 -6.57
N GLY A 36 -0.33 -1.56 -5.35
CA GLY A 36 0.59 -0.47 -5.06
C GLY A 36 -0.05 0.93 -5.06
N GLY A 37 -1.32 1.04 -5.44
CA GLY A 37 -2.11 2.26 -5.23
C GLY A 37 -2.29 2.56 -3.74
N ILE A 38 -2.42 3.85 -3.42
CA ILE A 38 -2.74 4.32 -2.07
C ILE A 38 -4.22 4.67 -2.03
N ILE A 39 -4.98 3.87 -1.29
CA ILE A 39 -6.44 3.99 -1.19
C ILE A 39 -6.84 5.42 -0.81
N SER A 40 -7.86 5.95 -1.49
CA SER A 40 -8.34 7.34 -1.39
C SER A 40 -7.33 8.44 -1.77
N THR A 41 -6.16 8.09 -2.32
CA THR A 41 -5.11 9.06 -2.64
C THR A 41 -4.69 9.01 -4.10
N VAL A 42 -3.98 7.96 -4.53
CA VAL A 42 -3.32 7.94 -5.84
C VAL A 42 -3.13 6.51 -6.34
N GLY A 43 -3.19 6.31 -7.65
CA GLY A 43 -2.79 5.05 -8.28
C GLY A 43 -1.27 4.95 -8.48
N ALA A 44 -0.79 3.72 -8.70
CA ALA A 44 0.60 3.49 -9.05
C ALA A 44 0.96 4.11 -10.42
N ALA A 45 2.10 4.79 -10.54
CA ALA A 45 2.56 5.36 -11.82
C ALA A 45 2.79 4.31 -12.92
N LYS A 46 3.05 3.05 -12.52
CA LYS A 46 3.23 1.92 -13.42
C LYS A 46 2.69 0.63 -12.80
N ASN A 47 2.08 -0.21 -13.62
CA ASN A 47 1.73 -1.56 -13.20
C ASN A 47 2.99 -2.43 -13.10
N MET A 48 3.35 -2.78 -11.86
CA MET A 48 4.49 -3.65 -11.58
C MET A 48 4.07 -4.97 -10.91
N SER A 49 2.78 -5.31 -10.97
CA SER A 49 2.29 -6.59 -10.43
C SER A 49 2.89 -7.77 -11.16
N ARG A 50 3.44 -8.72 -10.41
CA ARG A 50 3.69 -10.07 -10.93
C ARG A 50 2.41 -10.92 -10.88
N PRO A 51 2.25 -11.88 -11.80
CA PRO A 51 1.12 -12.80 -11.79
C PRO A 51 0.99 -13.61 -10.49
N PRO A 52 -0.21 -14.15 -10.19
CA PRO A 52 -0.43 -15.06 -9.08
C PRO A 52 0.59 -16.22 -9.03
N GLY A 53 0.99 -16.60 -7.82
CA GLY A 53 2.02 -17.62 -7.58
C GLY A 53 3.46 -17.07 -7.57
N GLN A 54 3.69 -15.84 -8.02
CA GLN A 54 5.00 -15.19 -7.92
C GLN A 54 5.10 -14.26 -6.71
N TRP A 55 6.30 -14.19 -6.14
CA TRP A 55 6.58 -13.26 -5.05
C TRP A 55 6.77 -11.84 -5.57
N ASN A 56 5.98 -10.92 -5.04
CA ASN A 56 6.20 -9.48 -5.17
C ASN A 56 7.04 -8.97 -3.99
N ARG A 57 7.85 -7.93 -4.22
CA ARG A 57 8.55 -7.19 -3.17
C ARG A 57 8.05 -5.76 -3.16
N MET A 58 7.44 -5.33 -2.05
CA MET A 58 6.99 -3.97 -1.83
C MET A 58 7.82 -3.34 -0.72
N ILE A 59 8.29 -2.11 -0.91
CA ILE A 59 8.84 -1.26 0.15
C ILE A 59 7.93 -0.04 0.29
N VAL A 60 7.50 0.25 1.51
CA VAL A 60 6.78 1.48 1.84
C VAL A 60 7.69 2.34 2.72
N LEU A 61 8.05 3.52 2.25
CA LEU A 61 8.84 4.51 2.98
C LEU A 61 7.92 5.64 3.43
N CYS A 62 7.86 5.86 4.74
CA CYS A 62 6.99 6.84 5.37
C CYS A 62 7.82 7.82 6.20
N ARG A 63 8.07 9.04 5.71
CA ARG A 63 8.83 10.08 6.43
C ARG A 63 8.00 11.35 6.56
N GLY A 64 7.47 11.62 7.76
CA GLY A 64 6.53 12.74 7.94
C GLY A 64 5.32 12.59 7.00
N HIS A 65 5.00 13.58 6.18
CA HIS A 65 3.94 13.45 5.18
C HIS A 65 4.40 12.83 3.84
N HIS A 66 5.71 12.64 3.64
CA HIS A 66 6.25 12.07 2.41
C HIS A 66 6.09 10.54 2.39
N LEU A 67 5.35 10.05 1.40
CA LEU A 67 5.10 8.63 1.17
C LEU A 67 5.69 8.20 -0.17
N VAL A 68 6.54 7.17 -0.13
CA VAL A 68 7.09 6.52 -1.32
C VAL A 68 6.79 5.03 -1.28
N VAL A 69 6.33 4.48 -2.40
CA VAL A 69 6.17 3.03 -2.58
C VAL A 69 7.04 2.55 -3.73
N ASP A 70 7.89 1.56 -3.43
CA ASP A 70 8.59 0.74 -4.41
C ASP A 70 7.87 -0.59 -4.56
N LEU A 71 7.61 -1.00 -5.80
CA LEU A 71 7.10 -2.33 -6.11
C LEU A 71 8.00 -2.99 -7.16
N ASN A 72 8.59 -4.13 -6.77
CA ASN A 72 9.49 -4.93 -7.58
C ASN A 72 10.69 -4.13 -8.14
N GLY A 73 11.25 -3.19 -7.36
CA GLY A 73 12.43 -2.41 -7.73
C GLY A 73 12.12 -1.15 -8.53
N HIS A 74 10.84 -0.77 -8.62
CA HIS A 74 10.41 0.47 -9.25
C HIS A 74 9.64 1.33 -8.25
N LYS A 75 10.05 2.59 -8.12
CA LYS A 75 9.27 3.61 -7.43
C LYS A 75 7.99 3.90 -8.21
N ILE A 76 6.85 3.49 -7.66
CA ILE A 76 5.53 3.61 -8.28
C ILE A 76 4.64 4.68 -7.64
N VAL A 77 4.96 5.12 -6.42
CA VAL A 77 4.28 6.22 -5.73
C VAL A 77 5.33 7.10 -5.08
N ASP A 78 5.15 8.42 -5.17
CA ASP A 78 5.99 9.44 -4.54
C ASP A 78 5.11 10.70 -4.32
N VAL A 79 4.55 10.85 -3.12
CA VAL A 79 3.53 11.87 -2.83
C VAL A 79 3.66 12.48 -1.44
N GLN A 80 3.13 13.69 -1.28
CA GLN A 80 2.89 14.32 0.01
C GLN A 80 1.45 14.06 0.46
N LEU A 81 1.28 13.55 1.68
CA LEU A 81 -0.02 13.12 2.21
C LEU A 81 -0.81 14.26 2.87
N ASP A 82 -0.16 15.33 3.33
CA ASP A 82 -0.78 16.53 3.89
C ASP A 82 -1.63 17.32 2.88
N THR A 83 -1.45 17.06 1.58
CA THR A 83 -2.26 17.63 0.50
C THR A 83 -3.31 16.67 -0.06
N SER A 84 -3.48 15.47 0.53
CA SER A 84 -4.40 14.45 0.02
C SER A 84 -5.67 14.31 0.86
N ALA A 85 -6.59 13.44 0.43
CA ALA A 85 -7.81 13.13 1.19
C ALA A 85 -7.54 12.43 2.53
N VAL A 86 -6.29 12.00 2.79
CA VAL A 86 -5.90 11.29 4.01
C VAL A 86 -5.01 12.13 4.92
N LYS A 87 -4.95 13.44 4.69
CA LYS A 87 -4.10 14.41 5.42
C LYS A 87 -4.29 14.41 6.95
N ASP A 88 -5.49 14.09 7.41
CA ASP A 88 -5.85 14.11 8.84
C ASP A 88 -5.51 12.77 9.55
N ARG A 89 -4.99 11.77 8.82
CA ARG A 89 -4.55 10.50 9.41
C ARG A 89 -3.25 10.70 10.20
N PRO A 90 -3.05 9.94 11.30
CA PRO A 90 -1.91 10.18 12.19
C PRO A 90 -0.57 9.89 11.51
N LEU A 91 0.50 10.54 11.97
CA LEU A 91 1.86 10.31 11.43
C LEU A 91 2.51 9.01 11.93
N LYS A 92 1.99 8.46 13.03
CA LYS A 92 2.44 7.21 13.66
C LYS A 92 1.22 6.37 14.02
N GLY A 93 1.37 5.05 14.02
CA GLY A 93 0.30 4.13 14.34
C GLY A 93 0.70 2.69 14.06
N HIS A 94 -0.27 1.79 14.12
CA HIS A 94 -0.02 0.37 13.91
C HIS A 94 0.20 0.04 12.43
N ILE A 95 0.82 -1.12 12.19
CA ILE A 95 0.96 -1.74 10.88
C ILE A 95 0.03 -2.96 10.85
N GLY A 96 -0.69 -3.14 9.75
CA GLY A 96 -1.64 -4.22 9.57
C GLY A 96 -1.47 -4.91 8.22
N LEU A 97 -1.64 -6.22 8.21
CA LEU A 97 -1.69 -7.02 6.99
C LEU A 97 -3.13 -7.49 6.82
N GLN A 98 -3.76 -7.04 5.74
CA GLN A 98 -5.12 -7.45 5.41
C GLN A 98 -5.07 -8.80 4.69
N ASP A 99 -5.98 -9.69 5.08
CA ASP A 99 -6.30 -10.90 4.36
C ASP A 99 -7.76 -10.84 3.94
N HIS A 100 -8.03 -10.96 2.64
CA HIS A 100 -9.39 -11.00 2.11
C HIS A 100 -10.03 -12.38 2.20
N GLY A 101 -9.30 -13.40 2.69
CA GLY A 101 -9.80 -14.75 2.87
C GLY A 101 -10.27 -15.40 1.56
N VAL A 102 -11.00 -16.50 1.69
CA VAL A 102 -11.49 -17.32 0.56
C VAL A 102 -12.40 -16.48 -0.36
N PRO A 103 -12.27 -16.60 -1.70
CA PRO A 103 -11.42 -17.53 -2.46
C PRO A 103 -9.97 -17.08 -2.67
N ASN A 104 -9.57 -15.92 -2.12
CA ASN A 104 -8.24 -15.37 -2.33
C ASN A 104 -7.21 -16.05 -1.40
N THR A 105 -6.05 -16.38 -1.96
CA THR A 105 -4.92 -16.91 -1.18
C THR A 105 -3.81 -15.89 -1.15
N LEU A 106 -3.67 -15.18 -0.03
CA LEU A 106 -2.58 -14.23 0.19
C LEU A 106 -1.56 -14.81 1.18
N ARG A 107 -0.28 -14.56 0.91
CA ARG A 107 0.84 -15.02 1.75
C ARG A 107 1.88 -13.91 1.85
N PHE A 108 2.43 -13.71 3.04
CA PHE A 108 3.49 -12.75 3.30
C PHE A 108 4.75 -13.47 3.80
N ARG A 109 5.93 -12.94 3.47
CA ARG A 109 7.21 -13.40 4.02
C ARG A 109 8.21 -12.25 4.05
N ARG A 110 9.24 -12.37 4.91
CA ARG A 110 10.32 -11.38 5.06
C ARG A 110 9.76 -9.97 5.31
N ILE A 111 8.83 -9.88 6.26
CA ILE A 111 8.31 -8.59 6.74
C ILE A 111 9.36 -8.00 7.67
N LEU A 112 9.91 -6.86 7.29
CA LEU A 112 10.97 -6.17 8.01
C LEU A 112 10.55 -4.73 8.23
N LEU A 113 10.93 -4.17 9.37
CA LEU A 113 10.74 -2.77 9.71
C LEU A 113 12.10 -2.15 10.00
N LYS A 114 12.31 -0.92 9.51
CA LYS A 114 13.46 -0.10 9.87
C LYS A 114 12.96 1.30 10.22
N GLU A 115 13.29 1.76 11.42
CA GLU A 115 13.11 3.16 11.82
C GLU A 115 14.13 4.06 11.10
N LEU A 116 13.73 5.29 10.80
CA LEU A 116 14.47 6.24 9.95
C LEU A 116 14.97 7.45 10.73
#